data_AF-M6RAZ4-F1
#
_entry.id   AF-M6RAZ4-F1
#
_cell.length_a   1.000
_cell.length_b   1.000
_cell.length_c   1.000
_cell.angle_alpha   90.00
_cell.angle_beta   90.00
_cell.angle_gamma   90.00
#
_symmetry.space_group_name_H-M   'P 1'
#
loop_
_entity.id
_entity.type
_entity.pdbx_description
1 polymer ?
#
loop_
_entity_poly.entity_id
_entity_poly.type
_entity_poly.pdbx_seq_one_letter_code
_entity_poly.pdbx_strand_id
1 'polypeptide(L)'
;MIRPIFLFLLILLTTSGIYSENKQQTITVIGNGSAIVETDYVQINFSVEVENPDPKVAQEKNLERVSNVIQALSKRFKISNKDIYSTDYTLQRQYLQEGKQRPYLASSGILLKLRDLKLYKDLLLEIQSLGVNTVSGIEFKADSTKKQEKEALVDAFEDA
;
A
#
# COMPACT_ATOMS: atom_id res chain seq x y z
N MET A 1 -83.56 -26.51 18.30
CA MET A 1 -83.59 -26.67 16.82
C MET A 1 -83.20 -25.33 16.22
N ILE A 2 -82.30 -25.35 15.23
CA ILE A 2 -81.64 -24.22 14.52
C ILE A 2 -80.38 -23.69 15.23
N ARG A 3 -79.31 -23.66 14.44
CA ARG A 3 -77.90 -23.77 14.80
C ARG A 3 -77.22 -22.40 15.04
N PRO A 4 -76.14 -22.40 15.85
CA PRO A 4 -75.17 -21.32 15.97
C PRO A 4 -74.33 -21.26 14.69
N ILE A 5 -74.05 -20.08 14.13
CA ILE A 5 -72.95 -19.82 13.14
C ILE A 5 -73.03 -18.37 12.60
N PHE A 6 -74.20 -17.72 12.65
CA PHE A 6 -74.35 -16.41 11.98
C PHE A 6 -73.85 -15.18 12.77
N LEU A 7 -73.58 -15.29 14.07
CA LEU A 7 -73.12 -14.15 14.88
C LEU A 7 -71.60 -13.99 14.93
N PHE A 8 -70.83 -14.93 14.37
CA PHE A 8 -69.37 -14.89 14.37
C PHE A 8 -68.77 -14.31 13.06
N LEU A 9 -69.60 -14.00 12.07
CA LEU A 9 -69.17 -13.54 10.74
C LEU A 9 -69.22 -12.00 10.56
N LEU A 10 -69.60 -11.23 11.57
CA LEU A 10 -69.78 -9.76 11.45
C LEU A 10 -68.76 -8.91 12.21
N ILE A 11 -67.65 -9.49 12.70
CA ILE A 11 -66.60 -8.74 13.44
C ILE A 11 -65.20 -8.86 12.80
N LEU A 12 -65.06 -9.58 11.69
CA LEU A 12 -63.75 -9.79 11.04
C LEU A 12 -63.46 -8.90 9.81
N LEU A 13 -64.26 -7.86 9.54
CA LEU A 13 -64.10 -7.06 8.31
C LEU A 13 -63.58 -5.62 8.47
N THR A 14 -63.18 -5.16 9.65
CA THR A 14 -62.72 -3.76 9.81
C THR A 14 -61.48 -3.62 10.70
N THR A 15 -60.38 -4.26 10.32
CA THR A 15 -59.04 -3.80 10.73
C THR A 15 -58.11 -3.80 9.52
N SER A 16 -58.48 -3.11 8.45
CA SER A 16 -57.49 -2.48 7.59
C SER A 16 -56.86 -1.36 8.42
N GLY A 17 -55.85 -1.72 9.22
CA GLY A 17 -55.03 -0.74 9.90
C GLY A 17 -54.47 0.21 8.85
N ILE A 18 -54.77 1.49 8.99
CA ILE A 18 -54.08 2.53 8.23
C ILE A 18 -52.65 2.52 8.77
N TYR A 19 -51.73 1.88 8.04
CA TYR A 19 -50.31 2.08 8.26
C TYR A 19 -50.03 3.54 7.92
N SER A 20 -49.94 4.39 8.94
CA SER A 20 -49.34 5.71 8.77
C SER A 20 -47.87 5.47 8.47
N GLU A 21 -47.49 5.63 7.21
CA GLU A 21 -46.08 5.73 6.81
C GLU A 21 -45.53 6.96 7.52
N ASN A 22 -44.94 6.75 8.70
CA ASN A 22 -44.26 7.79 9.46
C ASN A 22 -43.01 8.15 8.66
N LYS A 23 -43.16 9.10 7.74
CA LYS A 23 -42.07 9.65 6.94
C LYS A 23 -41.12 10.35 7.92
N GLN A 24 -40.15 9.62 8.43
CA GLN A 24 -39.11 10.19 9.28
C GLN A 24 -38.46 11.34 8.51
N GLN A 25 -38.52 12.53 9.08
CA GLN A 25 -37.84 13.70 8.54
C GLN A 25 -36.35 13.54 8.90
N THR A 26 -35.55 13.11 7.94
CA THR A 26 -34.11 12.95 8.09
C THR A 26 -33.41 14.16 7.52
N ILE A 27 -32.46 14.72 8.28
CA ILE A 27 -31.48 15.67 7.77
C ILE A 27 -30.16 14.90 7.60
N THR A 28 -29.57 14.98 6.41
CA THR A 28 -28.27 14.39 6.11
C THR A 28 -27.25 15.51 6.04
N VAL A 29 -26.21 15.39 6.86
CA VAL A 29 -25.06 16.29 6.93
C VAL A 29 -23.79 15.52 6.55
N ILE A 30 -22.79 16.24 6.05
CA ILE A 30 -21.48 15.68 5.69
C ILE A 30 -20.45 16.54 6.41
N GLY A 31 -19.72 15.92 7.35
CA GLY A 31 -18.58 16.55 8.00
C GLY A 31 -17.24 16.05 7.43
N ASN A 32 -16.24 16.90 7.42
CA ASN A 32 -14.86 16.59 7.04
C ASN A 32 -13.95 16.79 8.24
N GLY A 33 -12.97 15.90 8.42
CA GLY A 33 -12.00 16.02 9.50
C GLY A 33 -10.60 15.67 9.03
N SER A 34 -9.61 16.31 9.65
CA SER A 34 -8.21 16.16 9.25
C SER A 34 -7.28 16.04 10.46
N ALA A 35 -6.18 15.29 10.29
CA ALA A 35 -5.15 15.18 11.31
C ALA A 35 -3.76 15.13 10.66
N ILE A 36 -2.77 15.72 11.34
CA ILE A 36 -1.38 15.74 10.90
C ILE A 36 -0.63 14.61 11.60
N VAL A 37 0.12 13.82 10.84
CA VAL A 37 0.98 12.76 11.38
C VAL A 37 2.44 13.07 11.06
N GLU A 38 3.30 12.92 12.07
CA GLU A 38 4.74 12.94 11.84
C GLU A 38 5.18 11.64 11.15
N THR A 39 6.17 11.75 10.27
CA THR A 39 6.73 10.60 9.57
C THR A 39 7.73 9.86 10.46
N ASP A 40 7.56 8.54 10.61
CA ASP A 40 8.46 7.69 11.41
C ASP A 40 9.63 7.15 10.59
N TYR A 41 9.43 6.92 9.28
CA TYR A 41 10.45 6.35 8.41
C TYR A 41 10.26 6.74 6.95
N VAL A 42 11.33 6.59 6.18
CA VAL A 42 11.29 6.68 4.72
C VAL A 42 11.41 5.29 4.13
N GLN A 43 10.48 4.95 3.24
CA GLN A 43 10.52 3.77 2.42
C GLN A 43 11.12 4.14 1.06
N ILE A 44 12.15 3.41 0.64
CA ILE A 44 12.84 3.62 -0.63
C ILE A 44 12.77 2.32 -1.44
N ASN A 45 12.28 2.43 -2.66
CA ASN A 45 12.28 1.37 -3.65
C ASN A 45 13.34 1.68 -4.71
N PHE A 46 14.24 0.75 -4.94
CA PHE A 46 15.27 0.88 -5.96
C PHE A 46 15.61 -0.47 -6.58
N SER A 47 16.18 -0.46 -7.77
CA SER A 47 16.47 -1.67 -8.53
C SER A 47 17.92 -1.74 -8.96
N VAL A 48 18.47 -2.96 -8.91
CA VAL A 48 19.79 -3.31 -9.42
C VAL A 48 19.60 -4.04 -10.74
N GLU A 49 20.23 -3.55 -11.80
CA GLU A 49 20.15 -4.14 -13.13
C GLU A 49 21.52 -4.62 -13.62
N VAL A 50 21.51 -5.76 -14.31
CA VAL A 50 22.70 -6.36 -14.94
C VAL A 50 22.34 -6.83 -16.35
N GLU A 51 23.16 -6.43 -17.31
CA GLU A 51 23.06 -6.90 -18.69
C GLU A 51 24.12 -7.96 -18.99
N ASN A 52 23.72 -9.08 -19.59
CA ASN A 52 24.65 -10.07 -20.13
C ASN A 52 24.07 -10.83 -21.33
N PRO A 53 24.89 -11.19 -22.35
CA PRO A 53 24.45 -12.07 -23.43
C PRO A 53 23.96 -13.44 -22.96
N ASP A 54 24.53 -13.96 -21.87
CA ASP A 54 24.10 -15.21 -21.24
C ASP A 54 23.08 -14.91 -20.12
N PRO A 55 21.85 -15.45 -20.19
CA PRO A 55 20.82 -15.22 -19.19
C PRO A 55 21.22 -15.72 -17.79
N LYS A 56 21.98 -16.83 -17.71
CA LYS A 56 22.45 -17.39 -16.44
C LYS A 56 23.45 -16.45 -15.79
N VAL A 57 24.41 -15.93 -16.57
CA VAL A 57 25.41 -14.98 -16.08
C VAL A 57 24.76 -13.66 -15.66
N ALA A 58 23.74 -13.18 -16.40
CA ALA A 58 22.96 -12.00 -16.02
C ALA A 58 22.30 -12.19 -14.64
N GLN A 59 21.64 -13.33 -14.45
CA GLN A 59 20.97 -13.68 -13.19
C GLN A 59 21.96 -13.78 -12.02
N GLU A 60 23.02 -14.58 -12.17
CA GLU A 60 23.99 -14.82 -11.08
C GLU A 60 24.64 -13.52 -10.61
N LYS A 61 25.10 -12.69 -11.55
CA LYS A 61 25.68 -11.38 -11.24
C LYS A 61 24.68 -10.42 -10.63
N ASN A 62 23.42 -10.45 -11.05
CA ASN A 62 22.38 -9.61 -10.47
C ASN A 62 22.14 -9.97 -9.00
N LEU A 63 21.93 -11.26 -8.71
CA LEU A 63 21.72 -11.75 -7.34
C LEU A 63 22.92 -11.47 -6.44
N GLU A 64 24.14 -11.64 -6.95
CA GLU A 64 25.38 -11.29 -6.24
C GLU A 64 25.43 -9.79 -5.90
N ARG A 65 25.17 -8.92 -6.88
CA ARG A 65 25.16 -7.47 -6.66
C ARG A 65 24.09 -7.05 -5.66
N VAL A 66 22.88 -7.59 -5.75
CA VAL A 66 21.79 -7.33 -4.79
C VAL A 66 22.22 -7.68 -3.38
N SER A 67 22.79 -8.88 -3.18
CA SER A 67 23.30 -9.32 -1.88
C SER A 67 24.37 -8.36 -1.34
N ASN A 68 25.32 -7.95 -2.19
CA ASN A 68 26.37 -7.01 -1.82
C ASN A 68 25.82 -5.63 -1.44
N VAL A 69 24.85 -5.11 -2.20
CA VAL A 69 24.17 -3.84 -1.91
C VAL A 69 23.46 -3.90 -0.56
N ILE A 70 22.66 -4.95 -0.32
CA ILE A 70 21.93 -5.12 0.95
C ILE A 70 22.91 -5.18 2.13
N GLN A 71 23.98 -5.96 2.01
CA GLN A 71 24.99 -6.08 3.06
C GLN A 71 25.74 -4.76 3.31
N ALA A 72 26.12 -4.05 2.25
CA ALA A 72 26.81 -2.77 2.35
C ALA A 72 25.95 -1.71 3.05
N LEU A 73 24.69 -1.56 2.61
CA LEU A 73 23.76 -0.60 3.18
C LEU A 73 23.39 -0.95 4.63
N SER A 74 23.09 -2.22 4.91
CA SER A 74 22.79 -2.69 6.26
C SER A 74 23.96 -2.42 7.21
N LYS A 75 25.19 -2.74 6.82
CA LYS A 75 26.37 -2.55 7.67
C LYS A 75 26.72 -1.07 7.87
N ARG A 76 26.70 -0.26 6.81
CA ARG A 76 27.11 1.14 6.86
C ARG A 76 26.12 2.00 7.65
N PHE A 77 24.83 1.79 7.44
CA PHE A 77 23.77 2.59 8.05
C PHE A 77 23.10 1.90 9.25
N LYS A 78 23.61 0.73 9.67
CA LYS A 78 23.07 -0.08 10.78
C LYS A 78 21.59 -0.40 10.60
N ILE A 79 21.18 -0.66 9.36
CA ILE A 79 19.79 -1.01 9.01
C ILE A 79 19.56 -2.48 9.37
N SER A 80 18.47 -2.76 10.08
CA SER A 80 18.08 -4.13 10.42
C SER A 80 17.72 -4.94 9.18
N ASN A 81 18.02 -6.24 9.18
CA ASN A 81 17.64 -7.15 8.08
C ASN A 81 16.13 -7.20 7.80
N LYS A 82 15.29 -6.85 8.80
CA LYS A 82 13.83 -6.75 8.61
C LYS A 82 13.41 -5.51 7.81
N ASP A 83 14.28 -4.51 7.76
CA ASP A 83 14.03 -3.19 7.19
C ASP A 83 14.77 -3.02 5.84
N ILE A 84 15.40 -4.08 5.29
CA ILE A 84 16.00 -4.08 3.95
C ILE A 84 15.96 -5.48 3.33
N TYR A 85 15.32 -5.64 2.18
CA TYR A 85 15.20 -6.93 1.50
C TYR A 85 14.96 -6.78 -0.01
N SER A 86 15.29 -7.84 -0.75
CA SER A 86 14.97 -7.94 -2.18
C SER A 86 13.48 -8.19 -2.39
N THR A 87 12.89 -7.59 -3.43
CA THR A 87 11.47 -7.73 -3.78
C THR A 87 11.30 -8.60 -5.02
N ASP A 88 10.93 -7.99 -6.13
CA ASP A 88 10.70 -8.57 -7.43
C ASP A 88 12.02 -8.84 -8.18
N TYR A 89 11.98 -9.85 -9.04
CA TYR A 89 13.05 -10.18 -9.99
C TYR A 89 12.46 -10.32 -11.37
N THR A 90 13.12 -9.72 -12.36
CA THR A 90 12.76 -9.84 -13.77
C THR A 90 13.99 -10.20 -14.60
N LEU A 91 13.80 -11.06 -15.60
CA LEU A 91 14.81 -11.38 -16.60
C LEU A 91 14.16 -11.32 -17.96
N GLN A 92 14.61 -10.38 -18.78
CA GLN A 92 14.03 -10.15 -20.10
C GLN A 92 15.11 -9.96 -21.14
N ARG A 93 14.86 -10.49 -22.34
CA ARG A 93 15.69 -10.19 -23.51
C ARG A 93 15.22 -8.86 -24.08
N GLN A 94 16.11 -7.88 -24.16
CA GLN A 94 15.79 -6.64 -24.83
C GLN A 94 15.78 -6.85 -26.36
N TYR A 95 15.00 -6.07 -27.11
CA TYR A 95 15.01 -6.07 -28.58
C TYR A 95 15.13 -4.62 -29.06
N LEU A 96 16.04 -4.38 -30.02
CA LEU A 96 16.03 -3.12 -30.77
C LEU A 96 15.09 -3.22 -31.97
N GLN A 97 14.58 -2.07 -32.42
CA GLN A 97 13.74 -1.96 -33.63
C GLN A 97 14.39 -2.57 -34.89
N GLU A 98 15.72 -2.70 -34.92
CA GLU A 98 16.50 -3.25 -36.05
C GLU A 98 16.73 -4.78 -35.99
N GLY A 99 16.16 -5.51 -35.03
CA GLY A 99 16.30 -6.98 -34.95
C GLY A 99 17.67 -7.50 -34.48
N LYS A 100 18.58 -6.61 -34.04
CA LYS A 100 19.85 -7.01 -33.40
C LYS A 100 19.57 -7.64 -32.03
N GLN A 101 20.14 -8.81 -31.77
CA GLN A 101 20.03 -9.46 -30.46
C GLN A 101 20.72 -8.61 -29.38
N ARG A 102 19.96 -8.17 -28.37
CA ARG A 102 20.52 -7.54 -27.17
C ARG A 102 20.86 -8.58 -26.11
N PRO A 103 21.73 -8.22 -25.13
CA PRO A 103 21.86 -8.98 -23.90
C PRO A 103 20.53 -9.12 -23.15
N TYR A 104 20.47 -10.12 -22.29
CA TYR A 104 19.44 -10.23 -21.28
C TYR A 104 19.66 -9.16 -20.22
N LEU A 105 18.58 -8.50 -19.80
CA LEU A 105 18.52 -7.60 -18.67
C LEU A 105 17.90 -8.35 -17.49
N ALA A 106 18.71 -8.61 -16.47
CA ALA A 106 18.27 -9.07 -15.16
C ALA A 106 18.09 -7.83 -14.26
N SER A 107 16.92 -7.68 -13.64
CA SER A 107 16.62 -6.58 -12.71
C SER A 107 16.00 -7.14 -11.44
N SER A 108 16.50 -6.71 -10.28
CA SER A 108 15.92 -7.02 -8.98
C SER A 108 15.59 -5.74 -8.23
N GLY A 109 14.39 -5.68 -7.65
CA GLY A 109 14.01 -4.63 -6.72
C GLY A 109 14.57 -4.87 -5.32
N ILE A 110 14.84 -3.79 -4.60
CA ILE A 110 15.21 -3.74 -3.19
C ILE A 110 14.30 -2.70 -2.53
N LEU A 111 13.68 -3.13 -1.43
CA LEU A 111 12.86 -2.30 -0.58
C LEU A 111 13.59 -2.04 0.73
N LEU A 112 13.79 -0.77 1.05
CA LEU A 112 14.51 -0.31 2.23
C LEU A 112 13.63 0.62 3.07
N LYS A 113 13.58 0.35 4.37
CA LYS A 113 12.93 1.16 5.39
C LYS A 113 13.98 1.86 6.26
N LEU A 114 14.16 3.16 6.04
CA LEU A 114 15.08 4.00 6.79
C LEU A 114 14.36 4.69 7.95
N ARG A 115 14.70 4.29 9.17
CA ARG A 115 14.12 4.88 10.41
C ARG A 115 14.85 6.14 10.86
N ASP A 116 16.17 6.21 10.67
CA ASP A 116 16.94 7.42 10.98
C ASP A 116 17.01 8.34 9.76
N LEU A 117 16.09 9.31 9.72
CA LEU A 117 15.96 10.24 8.60
C LEU A 117 17.17 11.17 8.43
N LYS A 118 18.03 11.30 9.46
CA LYS A 118 19.27 12.10 9.35
C LYS A 118 20.24 11.47 8.37
N LEU A 119 20.19 10.15 8.21
CA LEU A 119 21.05 9.38 7.30
C LEU A 119 20.54 9.39 5.85
N TYR A 120 19.37 9.97 5.59
CA TYR A 120 18.71 9.87 4.28
C TYR A 120 19.57 10.39 3.13
N LYS A 121 20.19 11.56 3.29
CA LYS A 121 21.06 12.13 2.25
C LYS A 121 22.26 11.23 1.94
N ASP A 122 22.93 10.74 2.98
CA ASP A 122 24.10 9.88 2.84
C ASP A 122 23.73 8.52 2.25
N LEU A 123 22.55 7.99 2.61
CA LEU A 123 22.01 6.75 2.06
C LEU A 123 21.79 6.86 0.55
N LEU A 124 21.19 7.95 0.07
CA LEU A 124 20.95 8.14 -1.37
C LEU A 124 22.26 8.21 -2.16
N LEU A 125 23.28 8.89 -1.63
CA LEU A 125 24.61 8.94 -2.25
C LEU A 125 25.26 7.55 -2.28
N GLU A 126 25.10 6.77 -1.21
CA GLU A 126 25.65 5.42 -1.16
C GLU A 126 24.99 4.49 -2.17
N ILE A 127 23.65 4.50 -2.25
CA ILE A 127 22.87 3.74 -3.22
C ILE A 127 23.40 3.98 -4.64
N GLN A 128 23.63 5.24 -5.01
CA GLN A 128 24.20 5.60 -6.31
C GLN A 128 25.62 5.05 -6.50
N SER A 129 26.47 5.14 -5.47
CA SER A 129 27.85 4.65 -5.53
C SER A 129 27.96 3.12 -5.69
N LEU A 130 26.97 2.37 -5.17
CA LEU A 130 26.90 0.92 -5.25
C LEU A 130 26.37 0.41 -6.62
N GLY A 131 26.12 1.33 -7.56
CA GLY A 131 25.68 0.98 -8.92
C GLY A 131 24.20 0.61 -9.01
N VAL A 132 23.39 1.06 -8.05
CA VAL A 132 21.92 1.03 -8.18
C VAL A 132 21.52 2.03 -9.25
N ASN A 133 20.86 1.53 -10.27
CA ASN A 133 20.64 2.21 -11.54
C ASN A 133 19.27 2.91 -11.59
N THR A 134 18.31 2.45 -10.79
CA THR A 134 16.92 2.93 -10.83
C THR A 134 16.42 3.16 -9.41
N VAL A 135 15.99 4.38 -9.08
CA VAL A 135 15.24 4.68 -7.86
C VAL A 135 13.78 4.85 -8.26
N SER A 136 12.95 3.87 -7.88
CA SER A 136 11.57 3.73 -8.36
C SER A 136 10.55 4.48 -7.50
N GLY A 137 10.90 4.83 -6.26
CA GLY A 137 10.03 5.63 -5.40
C GLY A 137 10.58 5.89 -4.01
N ILE A 138 10.17 7.01 -3.43
CA ILE A 138 10.50 7.43 -2.06
C ILE A 138 9.21 7.86 -1.38
N GLU A 139 8.86 7.18 -0.29
CA GLU A 139 7.62 7.42 0.45
C GLU A 139 7.94 7.69 1.92
N PHE A 140 7.38 8.77 2.46
CA PHE A 140 7.46 9.12 3.88
C PHE A 140 6.26 8.48 4.58
N LYS A 141 6.50 7.59 5.55
CA LYS A 141 5.46 6.79 6.22
C LYS A 141 5.55 6.85 7.74
N ALA A 142 4.39 6.71 8.38
CA ALA A 142 4.26 6.46 9.80
C ALA A 142 3.98 4.97 10.04
N ASP A 143 4.48 4.41 11.14
CA ASP A 143 4.20 3.03 11.57
C ASP A 143 2.79 2.89 12.16
N SER A 144 2.20 3.98 12.66
CA SER A 144 0.83 3.99 13.20
C SER A 144 0.15 5.34 13.00
N THR A 145 -1.01 5.33 12.35
CA THR A 145 -1.90 6.50 12.13
C THR A 145 -3.17 6.46 12.97
N LYS A 146 -3.40 5.39 13.75
CA LYS A 146 -4.68 5.14 14.45
C LYS A 146 -5.14 6.27 15.37
N LYS A 147 -4.21 6.95 16.04
CA LYS A 147 -4.53 8.06 16.94
C LYS A 147 -5.04 9.25 16.13
N GLN A 148 -4.32 9.60 15.07
CA GLN A 148 -4.63 10.69 14.16
C GLN A 148 -5.92 10.41 13.37
N GLU A 149 -6.16 9.16 12.97
CA GLU A 149 -7.43 8.74 12.38
C GLU A 149 -8.60 8.97 13.35
N LYS A 150 -8.44 8.62 14.63
CA LYS A 150 -9.47 8.87 15.63
C LYS A 150 -9.70 10.37 15.84
N GLU A 151 -8.64 11.17 15.86
CA GLU A 151 -8.74 12.64 15.97
C GLU A 151 -9.47 13.23 14.76
N ALA A 152 -9.13 12.81 13.53
CA ALA A 152 -9.82 13.23 12.32
C ALA A 152 -11.29 12.79 12.28
N LEU A 153 -11.63 11.63 12.84
CA LEU A 153 -13.03 11.20 12.95
C LEU A 153 -13.84 12.02 13.97
N VAL A 154 -13.21 12.47 15.06
CA VAL A 154 -13.86 13.38 16.02
C VAL A 154 -14.09 14.74 15.38
N ASP A 155 -13.08 15.28 14.69
CA ASP A 155 -13.16 16.54 13.94
C ASP A 155 -14.29 16.49 12.89
N ALA A 156 -14.35 15.41 12.12
CA ALA A 156 -15.43 15.20 11.13
C ALA A 156 -16.82 15.08 11.76
N PHE A 157 -16.91 14.55 12.98
CA PHE A 157 -18.18 14.47 13.71
C PHE A 157 -18.62 15.84 14.26
N GLU A 158 -17.66 16.68 14.67
CA GLU A 158 -17.94 18.04 15.14
C GLU A 158 -18.32 18.99 13.98
N ASP A 159 -17.82 18.74 12.76
CA ASP A 159 -18.16 19.50 11.54
C ASP A 159 -19.55 19.18 10.96
N ALA A 160 -20.09 17.99 11.24
CA ALA A 160 -21.35 17.48 10.70
C ALA A 160 -22.59 18.01 11.44
#